data_AF-R5LNM0-F1
#
_entry.id   AF-R5LNM0-F1
#
_cell.length_a   1.000
_cell.length_b   1.000
_cell.length_c   1.000
_cell.angle_alpha   90.00
_cell.angle_beta   90.00
_cell.angle_gamma   90.00
#
_symmetry.space_group_name_H-M   'P 1'
#
loop_
_entity.id
_entity.type
_entity.pdbx_description
1 polymer ?
#
loop_
_entity_poly.entity_id
_entity_poly.type
_entity_poly.pdbx_seq_one_letter_code
_entity_poly.pdbx_strand_id
1 'polypeptide(L)' 'MNDILLNATLKEAISKKGTKYICIEIEIKPGYVVKYFPDNAEQEIIKMYYSGKSNK' A
#
# COMPACT_ATOMS: atom_id res chain seq x y z
N MET A 1 3.89 14.93 18.97
CA MET A 1 2.82 15.19 17.98
C MET A 1 2.17 13.85 17.71
N ASN A 2 0.89 13.68 18.06
CA ASN A 2 0.15 12.47 17.73
C ASN A 2 -0.35 12.61 16.30
N ASP A 3 0.46 12.22 15.31
CA ASP A 3 -0.03 12.09 13.95
C ASP A 3 -0.94 10.85 13.92
N ILE A 4 -2.24 11.10 14.05
CA ILE A 4 -3.28 10.07 14.04
C ILE A 4 -3.39 9.57 12.60
N LEU A 5 -2.90 8.35 12.33
CA LEU A 5 -3.19 7.65 11.08
C LEU A 5 -4.72 7.49 10.97
N LEU A 6 -5.33 8.16 10.00
CA LEU A 6 -6.77 8.13 9.78
C LEU A 6 -7.18 6.91 8.97
N ASN A 7 -6.44 6.61 7.90
CA ASN A 7 -6.71 5.46 7.06
C ASN A 7 -5.45 5.02 6.31
N ALA A 8 -5.33 3.72 6.04
CA ALA A 8 -4.31 3.15 5.16
C ALA A 8 -4.96 2.13 4.24
N THR A 9 -4.88 2.35 2.93
CA THR A 9 -5.52 1.50 1.92
C THR A 9 -4.50 1.03 0.88
N LEU A 10 -4.48 -0.27 0.62
CA LEU A 10 -3.75 -0.83 -0.53
C LEU A 10 -4.49 -0.51 -1.82
N LYS A 11 -3.80 0.07 -2.81
CA LYS A 11 -4.31 0.31 -4.16
C LYS A 11 -3.38 -0.25 -5.20
N GLU A 12 -3.96 -0.77 -6.27
CA GLU A 12 -3.22 -1.05 -7.50
C GLU A 12 -3.01 0.25 -8.27
N ALA A 13 -1.78 0.47 -8.73
CA ALA A 13 -1.41 1.58 -9.57
C ALA A 13 -0.68 1.08 -10.82
N ILE A 14 -0.83 1.82 -11.92
CA ILE A 14 -0.26 1.49 -13.22
C ILE A 14 0.73 2.59 -13.59
N SER A 15 1.98 2.22 -13.88
CA SER A 15 2.98 3.19 -14.35
C SER A 15 2.63 3.67 -15.74
N LYS A 16 3.24 4.80 -16.12
CA LYS A 16 3.27 5.24 -17.52
C LYS A 16 3.79 4.17 -18.50
N LYS A 17 4.55 3.17 -18.02
CA LYS A 17 5.06 2.04 -18.81
C LYS A 17 4.15 0.81 -18.81
N GLY A 18 2.97 0.87 -18.18
CA GLY A 18 2.01 -0.23 -18.12
C GLY A 18 2.30 -1.30 -17.05
N THR A 19 3.39 -1.17 -16.29
CA THR A 19 3.69 -2.08 -15.18
C THR A 19 2.72 -1.82 -14.02
N LYS A 20 2.05 -2.87 -13.54
CA LYS A 20 1.20 -2.85 -12.35
C LYS A 20 2.06 -2.95 -11.08
N TYR A 21 1.77 -2.14 -10.08
CA TYR A 21 2.37 -2.20 -8.76
C TYR A 21 1.35 -1.92 -7.67
N ILE A 22 1.66 -2.38 -6.48
CA ILE A 22 0.89 -2.09 -5.27
C ILE A 22 1.43 -0.77 -4.70
N CYS A 23 0.53 0.16 -4.41
CA CYS A 23 0.78 1.42 -3.71
C CYS A 23 -0.03 1.41 -2.41
N ILE A 24 0.54 1.94 -1.33
CA ILE A 24 -0.20 2.17 -0.09
C ILE A 24 -0.54 3.66 -0.03
N GLU A 25 -1.83 3.99 -0.01
CA GLU A 25 -2.29 5.34 0.27
C GLU A 25 -2.55 5.46 1.77
N ILE A 26 -1.83 6.38 2.41
CA ILE A 26 -1.91 6.66 3.84
C ILE A 26 -2.50 8.05 4.02
N GLU A 27 -3.70 8.13 4.57
CA GLU A 27 -4.32 9.40 4.95
C GLU A 27 -3.95 9.71 6.41
N ILE A 28 -3.14 10.75 6.60
CA ILE A 28 -2.65 11.17 7.93
C ILE A 28 -3.60 12.21 8.53
N LYS A 29 -4.19 13.06 7.68
CA LYS A 29 -5.19 14.09 8.05
C LYS A 29 -6.23 14.16 6.94
N PRO A 30 -7.47 14.60 7.20
CA PRO A 30 -8.49 14.69 6.17
C PRO A 30 -7.98 15.52 4.97
N GLY A 31 -7.89 14.90 3.80
CA GLY A 31 -7.36 15.53 2.58
C GLY A 31 -5.83 15.57 2.44
N TYR A 32 -5.07 15.06 3.41
CA TYR A 32 -3.61 14.87 3.32
C TYR A 32 -3.26 13.39 3.15
N VAL A 33 -3.02 13.01 1.90
CA VAL A 33 -2.71 11.63 1.49
C VAL A 33 -1.25 11.51 1.09
N VAL A 34 -0.54 10.58 1.72
CA VAL A 34 0.83 10.18 1.36
C VAL A 34 0.76 8.87 0.57
N LYS A 35 1.51 8.81 -0.53
CA LYS A 35 1.64 7.60 -1.35
C LYS A 35 2.97 6.93 -1.05
N TYR A 36 2.90 5.70 -0.58
CA TYR A 36 4.06 4.85 -0.38
C TYR A 36 4.12 3.79 -1.46
N PHE A 37 5.25 3.71 -2.15
CA PHE A 37 5.53 2.69 -3.15
C PHE A 37 6.50 1.68 -2.55
N PRO A 38 6.01 0.54 -2.06
CA PRO A 38 6.86 -0.48 -1.48
C PRO A 38 7.86 -0.98 -2.51
N ASP A 39 9.09 -1.21 -2.06
CA ASP A 39 10.14 -1.79 -2.87
C ASP A 39 9.89 -3.29 -3.13
N ASN A 40 10.75 -3.93 -3.92
CA ASN A 40 10.54 -5.33 -4.29
C ASN A 40 10.53 -6.28 -3.07
N ALA A 41 11.32 -6.00 -2.04
CA ALA A 41 11.40 -6.83 -0.84
C ALA A 41 10.13 -6.70 0.01
N GLU A 42 9.62 -5.48 0.18
CA GLU A 42 8.36 -5.21 0.88
C GLU A 42 7.16 -5.78 0.14
N GLN A 43 7.16 -5.74 -1.20
CA GLN A 43 6.12 -6.39 -2.00
C GLN A 43 6.06 -7.90 -1.78
N GLU A 44 7.21 -8.58 -1.64
CA GLU A 44 7.26 -10.00 -1.32
C GLU A 44 6.67 -10.30 0.07
N ILE A 45 7.01 -9.49 1.08
CA ILE A 45 6.47 -9.61 2.44
C ILE A 45 4.95 -9.43 2.44
N ILE A 46 4.44 -8.41 1.73
CA ILE A 46 3.01 -8.16 1.58
C ILE A 46 2.34 -9.39 0.93
N LYS A 47 2.89 -9.91 -0.17
CA LYS A 47 2.35 -11.10 -0.85
C LYS A 47 2.33 -12.32 0.06
N MET A 48 3.35 -12.54 0.89
CA MET A 48 3.38 -13.65 1.85
C MET A 48 2.29 -13.51 2.90
N TYR A 49 2.10 -12.31 3.46
CA TYR A 49 1.05 -12.03 4.45
C TYR A 49 -0.36 -12.30 3.89
N TYR A 50 -0.63 -11.92 2.64
CA TYR A 50 -1.93 -12.15 2.00
C TYR A 50 -2.08 -13.57 1.41
N SER A 51 -1.01 -14.24 0.99
CA SER A 51 -1.06 -15.65 0.58
C SER A 51 -1.50 -16.58 1.71
N GLY A 52 -1.13 -16.26 2.95
CA GLY A 52 -1.59 -17.00 4.13
C GLY A 52 -3.10 -16.88 4.43
N LYS A 53 -3.81 -15.92 3.81
CA LYS A 53 -5.25 -15.72 4.00
C LYS A 53 -6.12 -16.33 2.91
N SER A 54 -5.54 -16.83 1.82
CA SER A 54 -6.30 -17.39 0.70
C SER A 54 -6.61 -18.89 0.83
N ASN A 55 -6.38 -19.47 2.01
CA ASN A 55 -6.63 -20.89 2.28
C ASN A 55 -7.59 -21.05 3.47
N LYS A 56 -8.85 -20.63 3.30
CA LYS A 56 -9.97 -21.11 4.12
C LYS A 56 -11.30 -20.95 3.40
#